data_AF-A0A917AWM5-F1
#
_entry.id   AF-A0A917AWM5-F1
#
_cell.length_a   1.000
_cell.length_b   1.000
_cell.length_c   1.000
_cell.angle_alpha   90.00
_cell.angle_beta   90.00
_cell.angle_gamma   90.00
#
_symmetry.space_group_name_H-M   'P 1'
#
loop_
_entity.id
_entity.type
_entity.pdbx_description
1 polymer ?
#
loop_
_entity_poly.entity_id
_entity_poly.type
_entity_poly.pdbx_seq_one_letter_code
_entity_poly.pdbx_strand_id
1 'polypeptide(L)'
;MAQRPHPGDMTSSDLHSEHHPEDSPSPEFAVESTLPSTAAGELWDSIIIGGGASGLAAAQALGRSLRKTLVIDAGSPRNRFATHMHTVLGHDGTPPAELLHAGRVEAARYGVALHPGRVKQVRDAAQDPSRPRTLVVTLEDDQQLFARTVIAATGVTDHPPAIPGLPKRWGRSVLHCPYCHGWEFRGRRLGVLATSALGLHQTELLRQWSDQLTFFSAGAGELNAETAARLESRGVVIEPTPVTEVLGEGDVLSAVTLEDGRRVSIDALFTAADLTPQDGFLGPLGLTRGETMVGSFIEADQFGKTSHERVWAPGNLSAPMANVPMAVSAGTMAGAMANMTLVSEDFDLAERARR
;
A
#
# COMPACT_ATOMS: atom_id res chain seq x y z
N MET A 1 -71.25 12.16 -2.60
CA MET A 1 -71.08 10.69 -2.49
C MET A 1 -70.96 10.18 -3.93
N ALA A 2 -69.90 9.54 -4.41
CA ALA A 2 -68.83 8.80 -3.75
C ALA A 2 -67.49 8.99 -4.50
N GLN A 3 -66.42 8.84 -3.71
CA GLN A 3 -65.01 8.97 -4.06
C GLN A 3 -64.57 7.94 -5.12
N ARG A 4 -63.56 8.29 -5.94
CA ARG A 4 -62.69 7.33 -6.63
C ARG A 4 -61.28 7.41 -6.05
N PRO A 5 -60.56 6.29 -5.91
CA PRO A 5 -59.40 6.18 -5.03
C PRO A 5 -58.07 6.45 -5.77
N HIS A 6 -57.10 6.95 -5.01
CA HIS A 6 -55.67 6.90 -5.31
C HIS A 6 -55.12 5.48 -5.17
N PRO A 7 -54.13 5.13 -6.01
CA PRO A 7 -52.93 4.41 -5.59
C PRO A 7 -51.73 5.35 -5.77
N GLY A 8 -50.79 5.53 -4.84
CA GLY A 8 -50.23 4.56 -3.91
C GLY A 8 -48.81 4.24 -4.38
N ASP A 9 -47.83 4.61 -3.57
CA ASP A 9 -46.38 4.55 -3.77
C ASP A 9 -45.87 3.29 -4.48
N MET A 10 -44.88 3.49 -5.38
CA MET A 10 -43.87 2.47 -5.66
C MET A 10 -42.49 3.09 -5.48
N THR A 11 -41.78 2.43 -4.58
CA THR A 11 -40.50 2.76 -3.97
C THR A 11 -39.35 2.75 -4.97
N SER A 12 -38.37 3.61 -4.73
CA SER A 12 -37.07 3.59 -5.37
C SER A 12 -36.28 2.36 -4.91
N SER A 13 -35.98 1.44 -5.82
CA SER A 13 -34.80 0.58 -5.72
C SER A 13 -34.63 -0.12 -7.06
N ASP A 14 -33.77 0.41 -7.92
CA ASP A 14 -33.08 -0.34 -8.96
C ASP A 14 -31.93 0.54 -9.46
N LEU A 15 -30.96 0.76 -8.58
CA LEU A 15 -29.61 1.15 -8.98
C LEU A 15 -28.83 -0.15 -9.10
N HIS A 16 -28.61 -0.57 -10.34
CA HIS A 16 -27.67 -1.62 -10.68
C HIS A 16 -26.30 -1.32 -10.07
N SER A 17 -25.86 -2.18 -9.15
CA SER A 17 -24.46 -2.27 -8.75
C SER A 17 -23.69 -2.88 -9.93
N GLU A 18 -23.06 -2.05 -10.75
CA GLU A 18 -22.07 -2.53 -11.70
C GLU A 18 -20.83 -2.98 -10.92
N HIS A 19 -20.60 -4.29 -10.93
CA HIS A 19 -19.38 -4.94 -10.46
C HIS A 19 -18.16 -4.33 -11.17
N HIS A 20 -17.25 -3.75 -10.40
CA HIS A 20 -15.90 -3.44 -10.86
C HIS A 20 -15.14 -4.76 -11.15
N PRO A 21 -14.39 -4.85 -12.26
CA PRO A 21 -13.73 -6.09 -12.63
C PRO A 21 -12.49 -6.32 -11.76
N GLU A 22 -12.60 -7.37 -10.94
CA GLU A 22 -11.60 -8.39 -10.63
C GLU A 22 -10.24 -7.97 -10.05
N ASP A 23 -10.18 -8.08 -8.72
CA ASP A 23 -9.00 -8.26 -7.87
C ASP A 23 -8.44 -9.70 -8.00
N SER A 24 -8.31 -10.19 -9.24
CA SER A 24 -7.85 -11.56 -9.52
C SER A 24 -6.36 -11.71 -9.19
N PRO A 25 -5.97 -12.67 -8.33
CA PRO A 25 -4.57 -12.86 -7.95
C PRO A 25 -3.71 -13.22 -9.17
N SER A 26 -2.50 -12.66 -9.22
CA SER A 26 -1.53 -12.93 -10.29
C SER A 26 -1.18 -14.44 -10.34
N PRO A 27 -1.07 -15.06 -11.52
CA PRO A 27 -1.00 -16.52 -11.67
C PRO A 27 0.33 -17.19 -11.24
N GLU A 28 1.17 -16.53 -10.43
CA GLU A 28 2.49 -17.03 -10.01
C GLU A 28 2.59 -17.36 -8.50
N PHE A 29 1.46 -17.59 -7.83
CA PHE A 29 1.40 -18.01 -6.42
C PHE A 29 1.77 -19.48 -6.17
N ALA A 30 2.62 -20.08 -6.99
CA ALA A 30 3.04 -21.47 -6.86
C ALA A 30 4.30 -21.61 -5.98
N VAL A 31 4.23 -21.14 -4.73
CA VAL A 31 4.99 -21.78 -3.65
C VAL A 31 3.97 -22.62 -2.89
N GLU A 32 4.16 -23.94 -2.90
CA GLU A 32 3.28 -24.88 -2.21
C GLU A 32 3.07 -24.41 -0.77
N SER A 33 1.80 -24.27 -0.35
CA SER A 33 1.45 -23.82 1.00
C SER A 33 2.15 -24.74 1.99
N THR A 34 3.07 -24.18 2.77
CA THR A 34 3.87 -24.92 3.76
C THR A 34 3.33 -24.71 5.15
N LEU A 35 2.07 -24.27 5.32
CA LEU A 35 1.42 -24.42 6.62
C LEU A 35 1.58 -25.90 7.00
N PRO A 36 2.33 -26.21 8.07
CA PRO A 36 2.33 -27.56 8.59
C PRO A 36 0.87 -27.96 8.80
N SER A 37 0.56 -29.26 8.75
CA SER A 37 -0.68 -29.73 9.36
C SER A 37 -0.63 -29.32 10.84
N THR A 38 -1.14 -28.12 11.15
CA THR A 38 -0.94 -27.52 12.46
C THR A 38 -1.81 -28.31 13.41
N ALA A 39 -1.19 -29.09 14.29
CA ALA A 39 -1.84 -29.45 15.53
C ALA A 39 -2.31 -28.13 16.17
N ALA A 40 -3.58 -28.06 16.58
CA ALA A 40 -4.12 -26.90 17.26
C ALA A 40 -3.20 -26.50 18.43
N GLY A 41 -2.65 -25.29 18.41
CA GLY A 41 -1.79 -24.74 19.49
C GLY A 41 -0.30 -24.56 19.19
N GLU A 42 0.14 -24.63 17.93
CA GLU A 42 1.54 -24.33 17.58
C GLU A 42 1.84 -22.82 17.69
N LEU A 43 2.88 -22.47 18.47
CA LEU A 43 3.30 -21.09 18.72
C LEU A 43 4.40 -20.66 17.74
N TRP A 44 4.18 -19.53 17.06
CA TRP A 44 5.17 -18.85 16.23
C TRP A 44 5.97 -17.82 17.05
N ASP A 45 7.25 -17.64 16.74
CA ASP A 45 8.01 -16.52 17.29
C ASP A 45 7.52 -15.20 16.69
N SER A 46 7.26 -15.20 15.38
CA SER A 46 6.73 -14.05 14.68
C SER A 46 5.82 -14.46 13.52
N ILE A 47 4.69 -13.75 13.40
CA ILE A 47 3.86 -13.79 12.19
C ILE A 47 4.00 -12.46 11.47
N ILE A 48 4.34 -12.51 10.19
CA ILE A 48 4.42 -11.36 9.30
C ILE A 48 3.18 -11.36 8.43
N ILE A 49 2.47 -10.25 8.39
CA ILE A 49 1.24 -10.08 7.62
C ILE A 49 1.57 -9.17 6.43
N GLY A 50 1.67 -9.74 5.24
CA GLY A 50 2.08 -9.10 3.99
C GLY A 50 3.40 -9.64 3.44
N GLY A 51 3.36 -10.16 2.20
CA GLY A 51 4.52 -10.71 1.47
C GLY A 51 5.14 -9.74 0.46
N GLY A 52 4.97 -8.43 0.66
CA GLY A 52 5.65 -7.39 -0.10
C GLY A 52 7.12 -7.21 0.33
N ALA A 53 7.82 -6.25 -0.28
CA ALA A 53 9.25 -6.02 -0.05
C ALA A 53 9.62 -5.79 1.44
N SER A 54 8.77 -5.07 2.18
CA SER A 54 8.93 -4.85 3.63
C SER A 54 8.80 -6.16 4.43
N GLY A 55 7.74 -6.94 4.18
CA GLY A 55 7.50 -8.19 4.90
C GLY A 55 8.56 -9.26 4.60
N LEU A 56 8.99 -9.39 3.35
CA LEU A 56 10.04 -10.33 2.96
C LEU A 56 11.40 -9.95 3.55
N ALA A 57 11.73 -8.65 3.63
CA ALA A 57 12.95 -8.20 4.29
C ALA A 57 12.93 -8.51 5.81
N ALA A 58 11.77 -8.31 6.46
CA ALA A 58 11.60 -8.71 7.86
C ALA A 58 11.73 -10.23 8.06
N ALA A 59 11.15 -11.01 7.14
CA ALA A 59 11.22 -12.47 7.15
C ALA A 59 12.67 -12.97 7.04
N GLN A 60 13.48 -12.35 6.19
CA GLN A 60 14.90 -12.68 6.09
C GLN A 60 15.66 -12.41 7.39
N ALA A 61 15.45 -11.25 8.02
CA ALA A 61 16.09 -10.92 9.28
C ALA A 61 15.73 -11.93 10.39
N LEU A 62 14.45 -12.30 10.50
CA LEU A 62 13.95 -13.26 11.48
C LEU A 62 14.41 -14.70 11.19
N GLY A 63 14.29 -15.16 9.94
CA GLY A 63 14.73 -16.50 9.54
C GLY A 63 16.22 -16.72 9.73
N ARG A 64 17.06 -15.73 9.39
CA ARG A 64 18.51 -15.76 9.68
C ARG A 64 18.83 -15.74 11.17
N SER A 65 17.90 -15.25 11.99
CA SER A 65 17.99 -15.28 13.45
C SER A 65 17.42 -16.57 14.06
N LEU A 66 17.16 -17.60 13.24
CA LEU A 66 16.59 -18.89 13.64
C LEU A 66 15.22 -18.78 14.32
N ARG A 67 14.48 -17.70 14.05
CA ARG A 67 13.12 -17.53 14.57
C ARG A 67 12.14 -18.33 13.74
N LYS A 68 11.21 -18.97 14.43
CA LYS A 68 10.10 -19.68 13.78
C LYS A 68 9.11 -18.65 13.24
N THR A 69 9.15 -18.42 11.94
CA THR A 69 8.44 -17.32 11.28
C THR A 69 7.50 -17.80 10.19
N LEU A 70 6.30 -17.21 10.15
CA LEU A 70 5.30 -17.40 9.12
C LEU A 70 5.01 -16.06 8.43
N VAL A 71 5.01 -16.04 7.10
CA VAL A 71 4.50 -14.93 6.29
C VAL A 71 3.14 -15.31 5.74
N ILE A 72 2.12 -14.51 6.03
CA ILE A 72 0.78 -14.62 5.47
C ILE A 72 0.63 -13.52 4.42
N ASP A 73 0.39 -13.88 3.17
CA ASP A 73 0.33 -12.92 2.06
C ASP A 73 -0.93 -13.06 1.21
N ALA A 74 -1.60 -11.93 0.95
CA ALA A 74 -2.80 -11.85 0.15
C ALA A 74 -2.52 -11.69 -1.35
N GLY A 75 -1.27 -11.43 -1.73
CA GLY A 75 -0.86 -11.36 -3.13
C GLY A 75 -1.30 -10.14 -3.92
N SER A 76 -1.53 -9.02 -3.23
CA SER A 76 -1.93 -7.75 -3.85
C SER A 76 -0.88 -6.65 -3.57
N PRO A 77 0.33 -6.73 -4.15
CA PRO A 77 1.34 -5.70 -3.94
C PRO A 77 0.88 -4.35 -4.54
N ARG A 78 1.21 -3.25 -3.86
CA ARG A 78 0.79 -1.88 -4.26
C ARG A 78 1.21 -1.54 -5.69
N ASN A 79 2.43 -1.91 -6.07
CA ASN A 79 3.00 -1.65 -7.39
C ASN A 79 2.71 -2.72 -8.45
N ARG A 80 1.71 -3.61 -8.23
CA ARG A 80 1.30 -4.64 -9.22
C ARG A 80 0.91 -4.07 -10.59
N PHE A 81 0.53 -2.79 -10.63
CA PHE A 81 0.17 -2.09 -11.86
C PHE A 81 1.39 -1.70 -12.71
N ALA A 82 2.58 -1.56 -12.11
CA ALA A 82 3.79 -1.18 -12.81
C ALA A 82 4.47 -2.39 -13.46
N THR A 83 5.00 -2.23 -14.67
CA THR A 83 5.75 -3.28 -15.39
C THR A 83 7.18 -3.44 -14.86
N HIS A 84 7.79 -2.35 -14.39
CA HIS A 84 9.14 -2.30 -13.87
C HIS A 84 9.20 -1.38 -12.65
N MET A 85 10.10 -1.67 -11.72
CA MET A 85 10.46 -0.76 -10.63
C MET A 85 11.81 -0.11 -10.91
N HIS A 86 11.93 1.16 -10.55
CA HIS A 86 13.17 1.94 -10.68
C HIS A 86 13.60 2.45 -9.32
N THR A 87 14.82 3.00 -9.26
CA THR A 87 15.43 3.51 -8.02
C THR A 87 15.69 2.41 -6.97
N VAL A 88 15.75 1.14 -7.40
CA VAL A 88 16.11 0.00 -6.56
C VAL A 88 17.53 -0.42 -6.93
N LEU A 89 18.50 -0.15 -6.06
CA LEU A 89 19.91 -0.43 -6.34
C LEU A 89 20.12 -1.91 -6.68
N GLY A 90 20.72 -2.19 -7.84
CA GLY A 90 20.94 -3.54 -8.35
C GLY A 90 19.72 -4.19 -9.03
N HIS A 91 18.56 -3.54 -9.00
CA HIS A 91 17.30 -4.04 -9.58
C HIS A 91 16.57 -2.97 -10.41
N ASP A 92 17.30 -2.00 -10.95
CA ASP A 92 16.71 -0.95 -11.78
C ASP A 92 16.12 -1.56 -13.06
N GLY A 93 14.85 -1.27 -13.32
CA GLY A 93 14.11 -1.84 -14.46
C GLY A 93 13.68 -3.30 -14.24
N THR A 94 13.77 -3.86 -13.04
CA THR A 94 13.29 -5.23 -12.76
C THR A 94 11.77 -5.23 -12.59
N PRO A 95 11.02 -6.24 -13.10
CA PRO A 95 9.60 -6.40 -12.77
C PRO A 95 9.37 -6.58 -11.26
N PRO A 96 8.40 -5.88 -10.64
CA PRO A 96 8.16 -6.00 -9.20
C PRO A 96 7.95 -7.43 -8.69
N ALA A 97 7.24 -8.26 -9.48
CA ALA A 97 6.95 -9.65 -9.13
C ALA A 97 8.23 -10.50 -9.00
N GLU A 98 9.25 -10.24 -9.81
CA GLU A 98 10.52 -10.98 -9.77
C GLU A 98 11.28 -10.71 -8.47
N LEU A 99 11.29 -9.47 -7.98
CA LEU A 99 11.89 -9.15 -6.68
C LEU A 99 11.19 -9.91 -5.55
N LEU A 100 9.85 -9.90 -5.56
CA LEU A 100 9.08 -10.60 -4.52
C LEU A 100 9.26 -12.12 -4.60
N HIS A 101 9.37 -12.68 -5.81
CA HIS A 101 9.68 -14.09 -6.01
C HIS A 101 11.07 -14.43 -5.44
N ALA A 102 12.10 -13.65 -5.78
CA ALA A 102 13.44 -13.83 -5.24
C ALA A 102 13.45 -13.76 -3.71
N GLY A 103 12.80 -12.74 -3.12
CA GLY A 103 12.70 -12.59 -1.67
C GLY A 103 11.99 -13.76 -0.98
N ARG A 104 10.93 -14.31 -1.58
CA ARG A 104 10.27 -15.53 -1.08
C ARG A 104 11.20 -16.74 -1.09
N VAL A 105 11.92 -16.96 -2.18
CA VAL A 105 12.92 -18.05 -2.30
C VAL A 105 14.01 -17.88 -1.24
N GLU A 106 14.50 -16.68 -1.03
CA GLU A 106 15.53 -16.40 -0.03
C GLU A 106 15.02 -16.61 1.41
N ALA A 107 13.81 -16.16 1.74
CA ALA A 107 13.23 -16.38 3.06
C ALA A 107 13.01 -17.87 3.35
N ALA A 108 12.50 -18.62 2.37
CA ALA A 108 12.26 -20.06 2.49
C ALA A 108 13.55 -20.86 2.77
N ARG A 109 14.70 -20.43 2.22
CA ARG A 109 16.01 -21.05 2.52
C ARG A 109 16.38 -21.02 4.00
N TYR A 110 15.82 -20.09 4.77
CA TYR A 110 16.02 -19.99 6.22
C TYR A 110 14.89 -20.63 7.04
N GLY A 111 14.03 -21.44 6.41
CA GLY A 111 12.93 -22.14 7.10
C GLY A 111 11.73 -21.26 7.41
N VAL A 112 11.62 -20.06 6.82
CA VAL A 112 10.41 -19.23 6.92
C VAL A 112 9.27 -19.92 6.17
N ALA A 113 8.15 -20.14 6.85
CA ALA A 113 6.93 -20.65 6.24
C ALA A 113 6.22 -19.54 5.46
N LEU A 114 5.68 -19.88 4.29
CA LEU A 114 4.92 -18.97 3.44
C LEU A 114 3.51 -19.52 3.28
N HIS A 115 2.51 -18.67 3.53
CA HIS A 115 1.11 -19.04 3.41
C HIS A 115 0.32 -17.99 2.61
N PRO A 116 -0.30 -18.37 1.48
CA PRO A 116 -1.24 -17.49 0.80
C PRO A 116 -2.52 -17.36 1.63
N GLY A 117 -2.90 -16.14 2.00
CA GLY A 117 -4.07 -15.91 2.83
C GLY A 117 -4.24 -14.46 3.25
N ARG A 118 -5.38 -14.18 3.88
CA ARG A 118 -5.72 -12.88 4.45
C ARG A 118 -5.98 -13.02 5.94
N VAL A 119 -5.52 -12.03 6.70
CA VAL A 119 -5.77 -11.93 8.14
C VAL A 119 -7.01 -11.09 8.35
N LYS A 120 -7.98 -11.68 9.04
CA LYS A 120 -9.23 -11.03 9.45
C LYS A 120 -9.04 -10.15 10.68
N GLN A 121 -8.24 -10.62 11.64
CA GLN A 121 -8.09 -9.92 12.92
C GLN A 121 -6.81 -10.31 13.67
N VAL A 122 -6.23 -9.36 14.40
CA VAL A 122 -5.21 -9.59 15.41
C VAL A 122 -5.68 -9.02 16.76
N ARG A 123 -5.48 -9.78 17.83
CA ARG A 123 -5.82 -9.38 19.20
C ARG A 123 -4.85 -9.98 20.20
N ASP A 124 -4.84 -9.47 21.42
CA ASP A 124 -4.18 -10.16 22.53
C ASP A 124 -4.81 -11.54 22.79
N ALA A 125 -3.95 -12.53 23.07
CA ALA A 125 -4.38 -13.78 23.65
C ALA A 125 -4.79 -13.56 25.11
N ALA A 126 -5.62 -14.47 25.64
CA ALA A 126 -5.93 -14.48 27.07
C ALA A 126 -4.62 -14.62 27.88
N GLN A 127 -4.44 -13.78 28.89
CA GLN A 127 -3.21 -13.78 29.68
C GLN A 127 -3.16 -15.03 30.56
N ASP A 128 -2.06 -15.76 30.44
CA ASP A 128 -1.66 -16.83 31.35
C ASP A 128 -0.30 -16.45 31.95
N PRO A 129 -0.20 -16.16 33.26
CA PRO A 129 1.05 -15.78 33.90
C PRO A 129 2.18 -16.81 33.75
N SER A 130 1.85 -18.07 33.45
CA SER A 130 2.79 -19.16 33.23
C SER A 130 3.30 -19.28 31.80
N ARG A 131 2.77 -18.47 30.86
CA ARG A 131 3.10 -18.50 29.43
C ARG A 131 3.64 -17.16 28.95
N PRO A 132 4.43 -17.15 27.86
CA PRO A 132 4.76 -15.90 27.19
C PRO A 132 3.47 -15.17 26.77
N ARG A 133 3.50 -13.84 26.80
CA ARG A 133 2.40 -13.06 26.23
C ARG A 133 2.38 -13.29 24.72
N THR A 134 1.20 -13.53 24.18
CA THR A 134 1.01 -13.89 22.78
C THR A 134 -0.14 -13.11 22.16
N LEU A 135 -0.11 -13.01 20.84
CA LEU A 135 -1.15 -12.48 19.99
C LEU A 135 -1.87 -13.64 19.32
N VAL A 136 -3.18 -13.49 19.10
CA VAL A 136 -3.99 -14.37 18.25
C VAL A 136 -4.17 -13.69 16.91
N VAL A 137 -3.77 -14.38 15.84
CA VAL A 137 -3.98 -13.99 14.45
C VAL A 137 -5.05 -14.88 13.86
N THR A 138 -6.20 -14.29 13.50
CA THR A 138 -7.33 -15.01 12.90
C THR A 138 -7.32 -14.77 11.40
N LEU A 139 -7.29 -15.85 10.62
CA LEU A 139 -7.41 -15.82 9.17
C LEU A 139 -8.87 -15.61 8.72
N GLU A 140 -9.09 -15.36 7.43
CA GLU A 140 -10.45 -15.22 6.88
C GLU A 140 -11.29 -16.49 6.94
N ASP A 141 -10.67 -17.67 6.95
CA ASP A 141 -11.32 -18.97 7.14
C ASP A 141 -11.56 -19.34 8.62
N ASP A 142 -11.41 -18.36 9.52
CA ASP A 142 -11.52 -18.46 10.97
C ASP A 142 -10.47 -19.36 11.65
N GLN A 143 -9.44 -19.82 10.93
CA GLN A 143 -8.28 -20.46 11.56
C GLN A 143 -7.56 -19.47 12.48
N GLN A 144 -7.22 -19.92 13.69
CA GLN A 144 -6.47 -19.14 14.66
C GLN A 144 -5.02 -19.62 14.78
N LEU A 145 -4.10 -18.68 14.67
CA LEU A 145 -2.67 -18.88 14.85
C LEU A 145 -2.19 -18.04 16.03
N PHE A 146 -1.15 -18.50 16.73
CA PHE A 146 -0.60 -17.84 17.90
C PHE A 146 0.82 -17.38 17.64
N ALA A 147 1.15 -16.14 18.03
CA ALA A 147 2.48 -15.59 17.83
C ALA A 147 2.96 -14.78 19.03
N ARG A 148 4.27 -14.78 19.29
CA ARG A 148 4.87 -13.90 20.30
C ARG A 148 4.99 -12.45 19.83
N THR A 149 5.15 -12.24 18.52
CA THR A 149 5.21 -10.93 17.85
C THR A 149 4.45 -10.94 16.52
N VAL A 150 3.99 -9.78 16.08
CA VAL A 150 3.41 -9.56 14.75
C VAL A 150 4.11 -8.41 14.04
N ILE A 151 4.42 -8.59 12.76
CA ILE A 151 4.89 -7.53 11.87
C ILE A 151 3.82 -7.30 10.79
N ALA A 152 3.14 -6.16 10.84
CA ALA A 152 2.12 -5.75 9.89
C ALA A 152 2.75 -4.98 8.72
N ALA A 153 2.90 -5.63 7.57
CA ALA A 153 3.55 -5.11 6.37
C ALA A 153 2.60 -5.09 5.16
N THR A 154 1.32 -4.80 5.40
CA THR A 154 0.22 -4.87 4.42
C THR A 154 0.10 -3.65 3.51
N GLY A 155 0.84 -2.57 3.79
CA GLY A 155 0.92 -1.40 2.92
C GLY A 155 -0.37 -0.59 2.84
N VAL A 156 -0.65 -0.03 1.66
CA VAL A 156 -1.79 0.87 1.40
C VAL A 156 -2.47 0.50 0.08
N THR A 157 -3.73 0.90 -0.06
CA THR A 157 -4.42 0.98 -1.35
C THR A 157 -4.46 2.41 -1.83
N ASP A 158 -4.11 2.62 -3.10
CA ASP A 158 -4.30 3.87 -3.81
C ASP A 158 -5.73 3.93 -4.41
N HIS A 159 -6.46 5.00 -4.14
CA HIS A 159 -7.75 5.34 -4.73
C HIS A 159 -7.56 6.53 -5.68
N PRO A 160 -7.31 6.29 -6.98
CA PRO A 160 -7.11 7.36 -7.93
C PRO A 160 -8.43 8.12 -8.19
N PRO A 161 -8.37 9.36 -8.72
CA PRO A 161 -9.58 10.13 -9.03
C PRO A 161 -10.54 9.35 -9.93
N ALA A 162 -11.84 9.44 -9.62
CA ALA A 162 -12.92 8.77 -10.34
C ALA A 162 -13.25 9.46 -11.68
N ILE A 163 -12.25 9.61 -12.54
CA ILE A 163 -12.37 10.20 -13.88
C ILE A 163 -12.45 9.06 -14.91
N PRO A 164 -13.47 9.04 -15.79
CA PRO A 164 -13.56 8.08 -16.89
C PRO A 164 -12.24 7.92 -17.64
N GLY A 165 -11.85 6.65 -17.86
CA GLY A 165 -10.60 6.28 -18.54
C GLY A 165 -9.34 6.31 -17.66
N LEU A 166 -9.34 6.97 -16.50
CA LEU A 166 -8.17 7.06 -15.62
C LEU A 166 -7.80 5.70 -15.00
N PRO A 167 -8.73 4.94 -14.35
CA PRO A 167 -8.37 3.69 -13.67
C PRO A 167 -7.70 2.65 -14.58
N LYS A 168 -8.12 2.58 -15.85
CA LYS A 168 -7.55 1.66 -16.86
C LYS A 168 -6.05 1.87 -17.12
N ARG A 169 -5.54 3.07 -16.84
CA ARG A 169 -4.16 3.48 -17.14
C ARG A 169 -3.29 3.67 -15.90
N TRP A 170 -3.85 3.39 -14.72
CA TRP A 170 -3.14 3.51 -13.46
C TRP A 170 -1.89 2.63 -13.44
N GLY A 171 -0.74 3.20 -13.06
CA GLY A 171 0.56 2.52 -13.05
C GLY A 171 1.18 2.28 -14.43
N ARG A 172 0.56 2.76 -15.52
CA ARG A 172 1.06 2.62 -16.89
C ARG A 172 1.38 3.96 -17.54
N SER A 173 0.38 4.81 -17.66
CA SER A 173 0.50 6.18 -18.18
C SER A 173 -0.24 7.20 -17.32
N VAL A 174 -0.97 6.75 -16.29
CA VAL A 174 -1.41 7.57 -15.15
C VAL A 174 -0.60 7.13 -13.92
N LEU A 175 0.13 8.07 -13.32
CA LEU A 175 1.27 7.77 -12.45
C LEU A 175 1.23 8.63 -11.19
N HIS A 176 1.65 8.10 -10.04
CA HIS A 176 1.70 8.91 -8.80
C HIS A 176 3.11 9.41 -8.45
N CYS A 177 4.15 8.66 -8.83
CA CYS A 177 5.52 8.88 -8.36
C CYS A 177 6.43 9.33 -9.51
N PRO A 178 6.90 10.59 -9.52
CA PRO A 178 7.88 11.09 -10.51
C PRO A 178 9.21 10.34 -10.45
N TYR A 179 9.70 9.97 -9.27
CA TYR A 179 10.96 9.22 -9.14
C TYR A 179 10.89 7.81 -9.74
N CYS A 180 9.69 7.24 -9.84
CA CYS A 180 9.48 5.87 -10.28
C CYS A 180 9.30 5.77 -11.81
N HIS A 181 8.79 6.82 -12.45
CA HIS A 181 8.38 6.79 -13.88
C HIS A 181 8.80 8.03 -14.69
N GLY A 182 9.32 9.07 -14.04
CA GLY A 182 9.65 10.34 -14.70
C GLY A 182 10.69 10.16 -15.81
N TRP A 183 11.63 9.23 -15.63
CA TRP A 183 12.65 8.94 -16.64
C TRP A 183 12.04 8.34 -17.91
N GLU A 184 11.10 7.42 -17.80
CA GLU A 184 10.47 6.74 -18.94
C GLU A 184 9.64 7.69 -19.81
N PHE A 185 9.08 8.74 -19.18
CA PHE A 185 8.25 9.76 -19.85
C PHE A 185 8.97 11.09 -20.09
N ARG A 186 10.29 11.17 -19.84
CA ARG A 186 11.07 12.40 -20.01
C ARG A 186 10.96 12.97 -21.42
N GLY A 187 10.88 14.30 -21.52
CA GLY A 187 10.75 15.04 -22.79
C GLY A 187 9.39 14.94 -23.49
N ARG A 188 8.45 14.12 -22.98
CA ARG A 188 7.08 13.99 -23.52
C ARG A 188 6.14 15.05 -22.96
N ARG A 189 4.92 15.17 -23.48
CA ARG A 189 3.90 16.07 -22.94
C ARG A 189 3.35 15.47 -21.64
N LEU A 190 3.63 16.12 -20.51
CA LEU A 190 3.21 15.64 -19.20
C LEU A 190 2.05 16.50 -18.68
N GLY A 191 1.09 15.84 -18.06
CA GLY A 191 0.04 16.47 -17.27
C GLY A 191 0.26 16.25 -15.78
N VAL A 192 -0.12 17.21 -14.95
CA VAL A 192 -0.32 17.02 -13.50
C VAL A 192 -1.76 17.37 -13.17
N LEU A 193 -2.54 16.38 -12.72
CA LEU A 193 -3.89 16.58 -12.23
C LEU A 193 -3.84 16.87 -10.73
N ALA A 194 -4.17 18.10 -10.36
CA ALA A 194 -4.26 18.46 -8.95
C ALA A 194 -5.51 17.85 -8.33
N THR A 195 -5.33 17.18 -7.19
CA THR A 195 -6.41 16.76 -6.27
C THR A 195 -6.36 17.52 -4.93
N SER A 196 -5.29 18.27 -4.70
CA SER A 196 -5.09 19.17 -3.57
C SER A 196 -3.94 20.14 -3.89
N ALA A 197 -3.65 21.06 -2.96
CA ALA A 197 -2.49 21.96 -3.06
C ALA A 197 -1.14 21.22 -3.16
N LEU A 198 -1.06 19.95 -2.75
CA LEU A 198 0.16 19.13 -2.88
C LEU A 198 0.58 18.91 -4.35
N GLY A 199 -0.37 19.04 -5.29
CA GLY A 199 -0.10 18.97 -6.74
C GLY A 199 0.90 20.02 -7.22
N LEU A 200 1.04 21.15 -6.52
CA LEU A 200 2.02 22.20 -6.83
C LEU A 200 3.45 21.67 -6.73
N HIS A 201 3.77 20.97 -5.64
CA HIS A 201 5.10 20.40 -5.45
C HIS A 201 5.40 19.34 -6.52
N GLN A 202 4.44 18.47 -6.81
CA GLN A 202 4.57 17.45 -7.86
C GLN A 202 4.81 18.09 -9.24
N THR A 203 4.16 19.22 -9.52
CA THR A 203 4.34 19.99 -10.76
C THR A 203 5.75 20.57 -10.87
N GLU A 204 6.24 21.23 -9.82
CA GLU A 204 7.61 21.75 -9.79
C GLU A 204 8.66 20.64 -9.99
N LEU A 205 8.45 19.49 -9.36
CA LEU A 205 9.28 18.29 -9.52
C LEU A 205 9.26 17.78 -10.96
N LEU A 206 8.08 17.52 -11.53
CA LEU A 206 7.95 16.92 -12.87
C LEU A 206 8.52 17.79 -13.97
N ARG A 207 8.57 19.09 -13.74
CA ARG A 207 9.27 20.00 -14.63
C ARG A 207 10.74 19.61 -14.81
N GLN A 208 11.38 18.91 -13.88
CA GLN A 208 12.75 18.42 -14.10
C GLN A 208 12.85 17.40 -15.26
N TRP A 209 11.78 16.67 -15.59
CA TRP A 209 11.79 15.62 -16.62
C TRP A 209 11.22 16.06 -17.97
N SER A 210 10.39 17.11 -18.02
CA SER A 210 9.88 17.62 -19.30
C SER A 210 9.64 19.12 -19.30
N ASP A 211 9.95 19.74 -20.44
CA ASP A 211 9.65 21.12 -20.78
C ASP A 211 8.20 21.35 -21.23
N GLN A 212 7.48 20.27 -21.52
CA GLN A 212 6.09 20.30 -21.96
C GLN A 212 5.20 19.85 -20.80
N LEU A 213 4.90 20.74 -19.87
CA LEU A 213 4.14 20.43 -18.65
C LEU A 213 2.86 21.26 -18.54
N THR A 214 1.72 20.57 -18.38
CA THR A 214 0.42 21.18 -18.10
C THR A 214 -0.03 20.83 -16.69
N PHE A 215 -0.35 21.83 -15.89
CA PHE A 215 -0.93 21.70 -14.56
C PHE A 215 -2.44 21.92 -14.63
N PHE A 216 -3.22 20.84 -14.46
CA PHE A 216 -4.68 20.90 -14.39
C PHE A 216 -5.07 21.28 -12.95
N SER A 217 -5.35 22.56 -12.74
CA SER A 217 -5.37 23.17 -11.40
C SER A 217 -6.72 23.14 -10.70
N ALA A 218 -7.79 22.65 -11.35
CA ALA A 218 -9.15 22.69 -10.81
C ALA A 218 -9.26 22.11 -9.38
N GLY A 219 -8.58 21.00 -9.09
CA GLY A 219 -8.57 20.38 -7.76
C GLY A 219 -7.52 20.95 -6.79
N ALA A 220 -6.73 21.95 -7.18
CA ALA A 220 -5.76 22.62 -6.30
C ALA A 220 -6.40 23.69 -5.40
N GLY A 221 -7.62 24.13 -5.73
CA GLY A 221 -8.22 25.35 -5.19
C GLY A 221 -7.74 26.61 -5.93
N GLU A 222 -8.10 27.79 -5.41
CA GLU A 222 -7.67 29.06 -5.99
C GLU A 222 -6.13 29.22 -5.88
N LEU A 223 -5.48 29.42 -7.02
CA LEU A 223 -4.05 29.75 -7.07
C LEU A 223 -3.87 31.25 -6.88
N ASN A 224 -3.04 31.64 -5.91
CA ASN A 224 -2.62 33.03 -5.80
C ASN A 224 -1.67 33.42 -6.96
N ALA A 225 -1.55 34.73 -7.20
CA ALA A 225 -0.75 35.25 -8.32
C ALA A 225 0.74 34.91 -8.23
N GLU A 226 1.29 34.79 -7.03
CA GLU A 226 2.71 34.44 -6.82
C GLU A 226 2.99 32.98 -7.22
N THR A 227 2.13 32.06 -6.79
CA THR A 227 2.21 30.63 -7.14
C THR A 227 2.04 30.44 -8.64
N ALA A 228 1.07 31.11 -9.26
CA ALA A 228 0.87 31.04 -10.72
C ALA A 228 2.11 31.55 -11.47
N ALA A 229 2.60 32.74 -11.12
CA ALA A 229 3.79 33.32 -11.74
C ALA A 229 5.04 32.44 -11.57
N ARG A 230 5.18 31.77 -10.41
CA ARG A 230 6.28 30.83 -10.15
C ARG A 230 6.24 29.63 -11.11
N LEU A 231 5.08 28.99 -11.28
CA LEU A 231 4.93 27.87 -12.22
C LEU A 231 5.19 28.33 -13.67
N GLU A 232 4.58 29.44 -14.07
CA GLU A 232 4.72 30.02 -15.42
C GLU A 232 6.16 30.43 -15.73
N SER A 233 6.94 30.88 -14.73
CA SER A 233 8.36 31.25 -14.90
C SER A 233 9.24 30.10 -15.41
N ARG A 234 8.76 28.85 -15.29
CA ARG A 234 9.41 27.63 -15.79
C ARG A 234 8.70 27.03 -16.99
N GLY A 235 7.76 27.76 -17.60
CA GLY A 235 7.02 27.34 -18.79
C GLY A 235 5.92 26.31 -18.51
N VAL A 236 5.46 26.20 -17.26
CA VAL A 236 4.29 25.36 -16.93
C VAL A 236 3.03 26.04 -17.43
N VAL A 237 2.23 25.31 -18.21
CA VAL A 237 0.90 25.77 -18.63
C VAL A 237 -0.10 25.47 -17.53
N ILE A 238 -0.80 26.48 -17.01
CA ILE A 238 -1.87 26.30 -16.03
C ILE A 238 -3.20 26.17 -16.77
N GLU A 239 -3.89 25.05 -16.61
CA GLU A 239 -5.22 24.77 -17.17
C GLU A 239 -6.23 24.70 -16.02
N PRO A 240 -7.06 25.74 -15.81
CA PRO A 240 -8.00 25.78 -14.70
C PRO A 240 -9.30 25.00 -14.97
N THR A 241 -9.62 24.68 -16.23
CA THR A 241 -10.86 23.97 -16.56
C THR A 241 -10.78 22.51 -16.08
N PRO A 242 -11.81 21.98 -15.39
CA PRO A 242 -11.81 20.60 -14.90
C PRO A 242 -11.62 19.56 -16.01
N VAL A 243 -10.84 18.52 -15.71
CA VAL A 243 -10.70 17.33 -16.56
C VAL A 243 -11.88 16.40 -16.32
N THR A 244 -12.56 15.99 -17.39
CA THR A 244 -13.74 15.13 -17.33
C THR A 244 -13.50 13.72 -17.85
N GLU A 245 -12.45 13.49 -18.66
CA GLU A 245 -12.12 12.18 -19.22
C GLU A 245 -10.65 12.05 -19.59
N VAL A 246 -10.07 10.85 -19.43
CA VAL A 246 -8.72 10.49 -19.88
C VAL A 246 -8.79 9.58 -21.13
N LEU A 247 -8.20 10.05 -22.22
CA LEU A 247 -8.29 9.43 -23.55
C LEU A 247 -7.04 8.62 -23.94
N GLY A 248 -7.22 7.66 -24.84
CA GLY A 248 -6.16 6.85 -25.46
C GLY A 248 -6.59 5.41 -25.74
N GLU A 249 -5.69 4.59 -26.30
CA GLU A 249 -5.92 3.16 -26.53
C GLU A 249 -5.22 2.31 -25.47
N GLY A 250 -5.89 1.26 -24.97
CA GLY A 250 -5.30 0.35 -23.99
C GLY A 250 -4.78 1.08 -22.75
N ASP A 251 -3.50 0.88 -22.45
CA ASP A 251 -2.75 1.51 -21.36
C ASP A 251 -1.96 2.76 -21.79
N VAL A 252 -2.11 3.20 -23.04
CA VAL A 252 -1.50 4.40 -23.60
C VAL A 252 -2.46 5.58 -23.42
N LEU A 253 -1.93 6.72 -22.96
CA LEU A 253 -2.64 7.98 -22.81
C LEU A 253 -2.25 8.92 -23.96
N SER A 254 -3.23 9.61 -24.55
CA SER A 254 -3.00 10.53 -25.67
C SER A 254 -3.56 11.94 -25.47
N ALA A 255 -4.57 12.10 -24.60
CA ALA A 255 -5.18 13.38 -24.29
C ALA A 255 -6.06 13.30 -23.04
N VAL A 256 -6.53 14.47 -22.58
CA VAL A 256 -7.66 14.63 -21.66
C VAL A 256 -8.76 15.48 -22.30
N THR A 257 -10.01 15.21 -21.94
CA THR A 257 -11.16 16.09 -22.25
C THR A 257 -11.40 17.03 -21.07
N LEU A 258 -11.61 18.31 -21.38
CA LEU A 258 -11.98 19.33 -20.40
C LEU A 258 -13.50 19.51 -20.36
N GLU A 259 -14.02 20.09 -19.28
CA GLU A 259 -15.46 20.36 -19.09
C GLU A 259 -16.06 21.23 -20.21
N ASP A 260 -15.27 22.13 -20.79
CA ASP A 260 -15.68 22.99 -21.92
C ASP A 260 -15.61 22.29 -23.29
N GLY A 261 -15.29 20.99 -23.32
CA GLY A 261 -15.21 20.16 -24.52
C GLY A 261 -13.86 20.23 -25.27
N ARG A 262 -12.92 21.10 -24.85
CA ARG A 262 -11.57 21.11 -25.41
C ARG A 262 -10.84 19.80 -25.08
N ARG A 263 -9.86 19.47 -25.93
CA ARG A 263 -8.94 18.35 -25.70
C ARG A 263 -7.53 18.87 -25.56
N VAL A 264 -6.85 18.45 -24.49
CA VAL A 264 -5.43 18.76 -24.27
C VAL A 264 -4.63 17.50 -24.48
N SER A 265 -3.70 17.53 -25.44
CA SER A 265 -2.86 16.36 -25.73
C SER A 265 -1.75 16.23 -24.70
N ILE A 266 -1.68 15.07 -24.05
CA ILE A 266 -0.64 14.69 -23.11
C ILE A 266 -0.28 13.22 -23.34
N ASP A 267 0.93 12.81 -22.96
CA ASP A 267 1.46 11.45 -23.14
C ASP A 267 1.50 10.67 -21.82
N ALA A 268 1.50 11.37 -20.69
CA ALA A 268 1.30 10.81 -19.35
C ALA A 268 0.66 11.84 -18.42
N LEU A 269 -0.09 11.34 -17.44
CA LEU A 269 -0.74 12.13 -16.41
C LEU A 269 -0.21 11.72 -15.04
N PHE A 270 0.26 12.68 -14.26
CA PHE A 270 0.62 12.47 -12.87
C PHE A 270 -0.47 12.98 -11.94
N THR A 271 -0.83 12.20 -10.93
CA THR A 271 -1.84 12.59 -9.94
C THR A 271 -1.56 11.90 -8.62
N ALA A 272 -1.88 12.58 -7.52
CA ALA A 272 -2.00 11.91 -6.24
C ALA A 272 -3.29 11.07 -6.21
N ALA A 273 -3.26 9.98 -5.43
CA ALA A 273 -4.41 9.16 -5.10
C ALA A 273 -4.68 9.29 -3.59
N ASP A 274 -5.94 9.13 -3.19
CA ASP A 274 -6.27 8.99 -1.78
C ASP A 274 -5.72 7.64 -1.30
N LEU A 275 -5.18 7.60 -0.08
CA LEU A 275 -4.54 6.40 0.46
C LEU A 275 -5.37 5.83 1.60
N THR A 276 -5.66 4.53 1.51
CA THR A 276 -6.23 3.77 2.63
C THR A 276 -5.17 2.79 3.15
N PRO A 277 -4.68 2.94 4.41
CA PRO A 277 -3.82 1.92 5.01
C PRO A 277 -4.58 0.61 5.21
N GLN A 278 -3.90 -0.50 4.93
CA GLN A 278 -4.47 -1.83 5.05
C GLN A 278 -4.29 -2.36 6.48
N ASP A 279 -4.85 -1.68 7.47
CA ASP A 279 -4.61 -1.93 8.90
C ASP A 279 -5.85 -2.34 9.72
N GLY A 280 -7.03 -2.47 9.09
CA GLY A 280 -8.29 -2.73 9.78
C GLY A 280 -8.28 -3.98 10.68
N PHE A 281 -7.49 -5.00 10.32
CA PHE A 281 -7.33 -6.22 11.14
C PHE A 281 -6.66 -5.96 12.51
N LEU A 282 -5.97 -4.83 12.69
CA LEU A 282 -5.36 -4.40 13.95
C LEU A 282 -6.33 -3.62 14.85
N GLY A 283 -7.55 -3.33 14.39
CA GLY A 283 -8.53 -2.52 15.11
C GLY A 283 -8.72 -2.87 16.59
N PRO A 284 -8.82 -4.16 16.98
CA PRO A 284 -8.97 -4.55 18.39
C PRO A 284 -7.80 -4.16 19.31
N LEU A 285 -6.61 -3.91 18.76
CA LEU A 285 -5.44 -3.51 19.53
C LEU A 285 -5.42 -2.02 19.87
N GLY A 286 -6.30 -1.21 19.27
CA GLY A 286 -6.41 0.22 19.57
C GLY A 286 -5.10 1.00 19.40
N LEU A 287 -4.34 0.69 18.34
CA LEU A 287 -3.03 1.30 18.11
C LEU A 287 -3.13 2.82 17.91
N THR A 288 -2.14 3.56 18.41
CA THR A 288 -2.06 5.01 18.25
C THR A 288 -1.94 5.36 16.76
N ARG A 289 -2.65 6.41 16.34
CA ARG A 289 -2.63 6.94 14.97
C ARG A 289 -2.24 8.41 14.97
N GLY A 290 -1.57 8.81 13.90
CA GLY A 290 -1.14 10.18 13.66
C GLY A 290 -1.66 10.67 12.31
N GLU A 291 -1.98 11.96 12.25
CA GLU A 291 -2.37 12.62 11.00
C GLU A 291 -1.13 12.95 10.16
N THR A 292 -1.18 12.57 8.89
CA THR A 292 -0.14 12.87 7.89
C THR A 292 -0.73 13.75 6.79
N MET A 293 0.13 14.24 5.88
CA MET A 293 -0.33 14.99 4.70
C MET A 293 -1.26 14.18 3.78
N VAL A 294 -1.32 12.86 3.94
CA VAL A 294 -2.06 11.93 3.07
C VAL A 294 -3.05 11.06 3.85
N GLY A 295 -3.42 11.48 5.07
CA GLY A 295 -4.43 10.83 5.91
C GLY A 295 -3.90 10.31 7.25
N SER A 296 -4.74 9.55 7.94
CA SER A 296 -4.47 9.01 9.28
C SER A 296 -3.80 7.63 9.19
N PHE A 297 -2.60 7.48 9.76
CA PHE A 297 -1.80 6.25 9.72
C PHE A 297 -1.43 5.77 11.13
N ILE A 298 -1.12 4.48 11.29
CA ILE A 298 -0.56 3.96 12.55
C ILE A 298 0.76 4.67 12.82
N GLU A 299 0.92 5.18 14.04
CA GLU A 299 2.20 5.71 14.49
C GLU A 299 3.17 4.56 14.74
N ALA A 300 4.34 4.67 14.13
CA ALA A 300 5.47 3.79 14.37
C ALA A 300 6.74 4.62 14.55
N ASP A 301 7.60 4.22 15.46
CA ASP A 301 8.91 4.85 15.61
C ASP A 301 9.85 4.51 14.44
N GLN A 302 11.08 5.04 14.45
CA GLN A 302 12.10 4.77 13.43
C GLN A 302 12.47 3.28 13.28
N PHE A 303 12.11 2.45 14.26
CA PHE A 303 12.32 1.00 14.27
C PHE A 303 11.08 0.23 13.80
N GLY A 304 10.01 0.93 13.42
CA GLY A 304 8.73 0.37 13.04
C GLY A 304 7.86 -0.05 14.22
N LYS A 305 8.22 0.30 15.46
CA LYS A 305 7.51 -0.11 16.67
C LYS A 305 6.22 0.70 16.85
N THR A 306 5.08 0.03 17.02
CA THR A 306 3.80 0.69 17.31
C THR A 306 3.62 0.93 18.81
N SER A 307 2.50 1.53 19.21
CA SER A 307 2.12 1.65 20.64
C SER A 307 1.90 0.31 21.35
N HIS A 308 1.87 -0.82 20.62
CA HIS A 308 1.77 -2.15 21.19
C HIS A 308 3.15 -2.83 21.31
N GLU A 309 3.47 -3.35 22.49
CA GLU A 309 4.76 -3.99 22.84
C GLU A 309 5.13 -5.18 21.96
N ARG A 310 4.21 -5.72 21.16
CA ARG A 310 4.42 -6.90 20.30
C ARG A 310 4.09 -6.72 18.83
N VAL A 311 3.72 -5.50 18.40
CA VAL A 311 3.40 -5.20 17.00
C VAL A 311 4.38 -4.19 16.41
N TRP A 312 4.79 -4.45 15.18
CA TRP A 312 5.53 -3.53 14.33
C TRP A 312 4.76 -3.29 13.03
N ALA A 313 4.91 -2.11 12.44
CA ALA A 313 4.21 -1.70 11.22
C ALA A 313 5.16 -1.07 10.18
N PRO A 314 6.08 -1.82 9.56
CA PRO A 314 7.05 -1.26 8.62
C PRO A 314 6.46 -1.01 7.21
N GLY A 315 7.11 -0.12 6.46
CA GLY A 315 6.76 0.16 5.06
C GLY A 315 5.54 1.08 4.93
N ASN A 316 4.77 0.95 3.85
CA ASN A 316 3.69 1.90 3.56
C ASN A 316 2.56 1.92 4.61
N LEU A 317 2.47 0.93 5.50
CA LEU A 317 1.46 0.90 6.55
C LEU A 317 1.60 2.04 7.57
N SER A 318 2.82 2.53 7.79
CA SER A 318 3.12 3.68 8.67
C SER A 318 3.90 4.80 7.97
N ALA A 319 4.54 4.51 6.83
CA ALA A 319 5.31 5.45 6.01
C ALA A 319 4.75 5.48 4.57
N PRO A 320 3.63 6.18 4.31
CA PRO A 320 2.90 6.12 3.02
C PRO A 320 3.73 6.51 1.80
N MET A 321 4.77 7.33 2.00
CA MET A 321 5.68 7.81 0.96
C MET A 321 6.90 6.92 0.71
N ALA A 322 7.06 5.82 1.45
CA ALA A 322 8.20 4.93 1.31
C ALA A 322 8.19 4.22 -0.06
N ASN A 323 9.27 4.36 -0.82
CA ASN A 323 9.51 3.55 -2.01
C ASN A 323 10.06 2.15 -1.62
N VAL A 324 10.32 1.31 -2.61
CA VAL A 324 10.77 -0.08 -2.37
C VAL A 324 12.02 -0.18 -1.48
N PRO A 325 13.13 0.57 -1.73
CA PRO A 325 14.29 0.54 -0.83
C PRO A 325 13.99 0.95 0.60
N MET A 326 13.18 2.00 0.80
CA MET A 326 12.77 2.44 2.13
C MET A 326 11.93 1.37 2.83
N ALA A 327 11.02 0.70 2.11
CA ALA A 327 10.22 -0.39 2.63
C ALA A 327 11.09 -1.61 3.02
N VAL A 328 12.09 -1.98 2.20
CA VAL A 328 13.06 -3.04 2.51
C VAL A 328 13.86 -2.70 3.77
N SER A 329 14.34 -1.46 3.88
CA SER A 329 15.07 -0.98 5.07
C SER A 329 14.20 -1.06 6.33
N ALA A 330 12.97 -0.58 6.26
CA ALA A 330 12.03 -0.60 7.38
C ALA A 330 11.68 -2.04 7.80
N GLY A 331 11.45 -2.93 6.83
CA GLY A 331 11.20 -4.35 7.08
C GLY A 331 12.37 -5.04 7.78
N THR A 332 13.58 -4.85 7.28
CA THR A 332 14.81 -5.39 7.89
C THR A 332 14.95 -4.92 9.34
N MET A 333 14.72 -3.63 9.60
CA MET A 333 14.79 -3.06 10.95
C MET A 333 13.73 -3.65 11.88
N ALA A 334 12.47 -3.73 11.44
CA ALA A 334 11.39 -4.32 12.22
C ALA A 334 11.65 -5.79 12.58
N GLY A 335 12.16 -6.58 11.63
CA GLY A 335 12.54 -7.98 11.89
C GLY A 335 13.66 -8.11 12.92
N ALA A 336 14.71 -7.28 12.81
CA ALA A 336 15.81 -7.27 13.79
C ALA A 336 15.34 -6.89 15.20
N MET A 337 14.45 -5.89 15.30
CA MET A 337 13.94 -5.40 16.57
C MET A 337 12.94 -6.36 17.22
N ALA A 338 12.09 -7.01 16.42
CA ALA A 338 11.25 -8.11 16.90
C ALA A 338 12.11 -9.25 17.45
N ASN A 339 13.20 -9.62 16.77
CA ASN A 339 14.14 -10.61 17.29
C ASN A 339 14.78 -10.16 18.63
N MET A 340 15.22 -8.91 18.72
CA MET A 340 15.80 -8.36 19.95
C MET A 340 14.81 -8.44 21.13
N THR A 341 13.54 -8.08 20.92
CA THR A 341 12.49 -8.23 21.93
C THR A 341 12.33 -9.68 22.37
N LEU A 342 12.30 -10.62 21.42
CA LEU A 342 12.17 -12.04 21.72
C LEU A 342 13.37 -12.59 22.50
N VAL A 343 14.60 -12.17 22.15
CA VAL A 343 15.81 -12.57 22.90
C VAL A 343 15.73 -12.10 24.35
N SER A 344 15.35 -10.84 24.59
CA SER A 344 15.18 -10.32 25.95
C SER A 344 14.13 -11.11 26.72
N GLU A 345 12.97 -11.38 26.10
CA GLU A 345 11.91 -12.16 26.72
C GLU A 345 12.36 -13.60 27.05
N ASP A 346 13.15 -14.23 26.18
CA ASP A 346 13.70 -15.57 26.40
C ASP A 346 14.60 -15.60 27.66
N PHE A 347 15.45 -14.57 27.85
CA PHE A 347 16.26 -14.42 29.07
C PHE A 347 15.40 -14.21 30.32
N ASP A 348 14.38 -13.35 30.25
CA ASP A 348 13.49 -13.09 31.39
C ASP A 348 12.72 -14.36 31.81
N LEU A 349 12.27 -15.16 30.84
CA LEU A 349 11.60 -16.43 31.09
C LEU A 349 12.56 -17.45 31.72
N ALA A 350 13.80 -17.54 31.22
CA ALA A 350 14.81 -18.41 31.78
C ALA A 350 15.21 -18.03 33.21
N GLU A 351 15.27 -16.73 33.53
CA GLU A 351 15.52 -16.26 34.89
C GLU A 351 14.38 -16.62 35.82
N ARG A 352 13.12 -16.40 35.40
CA ARG A 352 11.93 -16.76 36.19
C ARG A 352 11.84 -18.26 36.47
N ALA A 353 12.18 -19.11 35.50
CA ALA A 353 12.14 -20.56 35.66
C ALA A 353 13.21 -21.12 36.60
N ARG A 354 14.27 -20.35 36.91
CA ARG A 354 15.32 -20.74 37.85
C ARG A 354 15.04 -20.35 39.31
N ARG A 355 14.09 -19.44 39.55
CA ARG A 355 13.72 -18.95 40.89
C ARG A 355 12.65 -19.85 41.50
#